data_AF-A0A8T5QC64-F1
#
_entry.id   AF-A0A8T5QC64-F1
#
_cell.length_a   1.000
_cell.length_b   1.000
_cell.length_c   1.000
_cell.angle_alpha   90.00
_cell.angle_beta   90.00
_cell.angle_gamma   90.00
#
_symmetry.space_group_name_H-M   'P 1'
#
loop_
_entity.id
_entity.type
_entity.pdbx_description
1 polymer ?
#
loop_
_entity_poly.entity_id
_entity_poly.type
_entity_poly.pdbx_seq_one_letter_code
_entity_poly.pdbx_strand_id
1 'polypeptide(L)'
;NPTEILEKSGLDEIRISLNAVNEEEYNLLCRPKVNNAFPNLIGFIKECANSDIDTYVSFIVGFEAVKRTEDEFRQFALSLGIKQDNIILRDYIRPID
;
A
#
# COMPACT_ATOMS: atom_id res chain seq x y z
N ASN A 1 3.43 -6.69 18.64
CA ASN A 1 2.93 -6.35 17.29
C ASN A 1 4.14 -5.96 16.41
N PRO A 2 4.24 -6.35 15.11
CA PRO A 2 5.34 -5.93 14.23
C PRO A 2 5.60 -4.41 14.23
N THR A 3 4.55 -3.60 14.22
CA THR A 3 4.62 -2.13 14.25
C THR A 3 5.36 -1.62 15.49
N GLU A 4 5.01 -2.12 16.68
CA GLU A 4 5.68 -1.75 17.94
C GLU A 4 7.18 -2.12 17.95
N ILE A 5 7.56 -3.22 17.28
CA ILE A 5 8.95 -3.65 17.18
C ILE A 5 9.72 -2.65 16.30
N LEU A 6 9.14 -2.24 15.18
CA LEU A 6 9.75 -1.27 14.26
C LEU A 6 9.91 0.10 14.94
N GLU A 7 8.87 0.57 15.61
CA GLU A 7 8.87 1.84 16.35
C GLU A 7 9.94 1.86 17.44
N LYS A 8 10.01 0.82 18.28
CA LYS A 8 11.06 0.70 19.32
C LYS A 8 12.47 0.56 18.76
N SER A 9 12.59 0.15 17.50
CA SER A 9 13.86 0.06 16.79
C SER A 9 14.28 1.39 16.17
N GLY A 10 13.45 2.44 16.28
CA GLY A 10 13.70 3.77 15.75
C GLY A 10 13.40 3.90 14.25
N LEU A 11 12.42 3.15 13.72
CA LEU A 11 11.96 3.37 12.36
C LEU A 11 11.07 4.63 12.30
N ASP A 12 11.54 5.66 11.62
CA ASP A 12 10.82 6.94 11.51
C ASP A 12 9.83 6.98 10.33
N GLU A 13 10.12 6.27 9.24
CA GLU A 13 9.33 6.27 8.00
C GLU A 13 9.22 4.87 7.40
N ILE A 14 8.06 4.54 6.85
CA ILE A 14 7.85 3.33 6.04
C ILE A 14 7.09 3.63 4.74
N ARG A 15 7.55 3.05 3.63
CA ARG A 15 6.90 3.15 2.31
C ARG A 15 6.45 1.78 1.82
N ILE A 16 5.15 1.61 1.64
CA ILE A 16 4.54 0.32 1.31
C ILE A 16 3.96 0.38 -0.11
N SER A 17 4.40 -0.52 -0.98
CA SER A 17 3.81 -0.67 -2.32
C SER A 17 2.54 -1.51 -2.23
N LEU A 18 1.38 -0.86 -2.15
CA LEU A 18 0.09 -1.53 -1.96
C LEU A 18 -0.52 -1.99 -3.29
N ASN A 19 -0.42 -1.15 -4.33
CA ASN A 19 -0.78 -1.41 -5.74
C ASN A 19 -2.24 -1.83 -6.04
N ALA A 20 -3.04 -2.24 -5.06
CA ALA A 20 -4.38 -2.79 -5.24
C ALA A 20 -5.34 -2.32 -4.14
N VAL A 21 -6.64 -2.28 -4.44
CA VAL A 21 -7.67 -1.89 -3.45
C VAL A 21 -8.44 -3.07 -2.86
N ASN A 22 -8.20 -4.27 -3.36
CA ASN A 22 -8.81 -5.51 -2.87
C ASN A 22 -7.87 -6.71 -3.08
N GLU A 23 -8.25 -7.85 -2.48
CA GLU A 23 -7.44 -9.07 -2.50
C GLU A 23 -7.31 -9.69 -3.90
N GLU A 24 -8.35 -9.63 -4.72
CA GLU A 24 -8.33 -10.15 -6.09
C GLU A 24 -7.29 -9.42 -6.94
N GLU A 25 -7.35 -8.09 -6.96
CA GLU A 25 -6.38 -7.23 -7.63
C GLU A 25 -4.97 -7.42 -7.07
N TYR A 26 -4.82 -7.51 -5.74
CA TYR A 26 -3.52 -7.70 -5.12
C TYR A 26 -2.89 -9.03 -5.52
N ASN A 27 -3.68 -10.10 -5.57
CA ASN A 27 -3.20 -11.41 -5.99
C ASN A 27 -2.81 -11.42 -7.47
N LEU A 28 -3.60 -10.75 -8.33
CA LEU A 28 -3.30 -10.60 -9.75
C LEU A 28 -1.99 -9.82 -9.99
N LEU A 29 -1.83 -8.67 -9.31
CA LEU A 29 -0.74 -7.72 -9.52
C LEU A 29 0.54 -8.14 -8.80
N CYS A 30 0.45 -8.43 -7.51
CA CYS A 30 1.61 -8.63 -6.63
C CYS A 30 2.03 -10.09 -6.52
N ARG A 31 1.15 -11.05 -6.92
CA ARG A 31 1.42 -12.50 -6.91
C ARG A 31 2.10 -12.98 -5.63
N PRO A 32 1.50 -12.71 -4.44
CA PRO A 32 2.12 -13.05 -3.18
C PRO A 32 2.35 -14.56 -3.06
N LYS A 33 3.44 -14.96 -2.41
CA LYS A 33 3.78 -16.37 -2.16
C LYS A 33 3.18 -16.93 -0.86
N VAL A 34 2.43 -16.10 -0.13
CA VAL A 34 1.90 -16.41 1.20
C VAL A 34 0.38 -16.22 1.21
N ASN A 35 -0.31 -17.06 1.98
CA ASN A 35 -1.76 -16.96 2.17
C ASN A 35 -2.11 -15.72 3.01
N ASN A 36 -3.30 -15.15 2.79
CA ASN A 36 -3.80 -13.98 3.51
C ASN A 36 -2.89 -12.74 3.41
N ALA A 37 -2.11 -12.61 2.33
CA ALA A 37 -1.15 -11.54 2.17
C ALA A 37 -1.80 -10.16 2.20
N PHE A 38 -2.90 -9.99 1.45
CA PHE A 38 -3.61 -8.72 1.39
C PHE A 38 -4.23 -8.30 2.73
N PRO A 39 -5.07 -9.11 3.41
CA PRO A 39 -5.65 -8.70 4.69
C PRO A 39 -4.58 -8.44 5.77
N ASN A 40 -3.48 -9.22 5.79
CA ASN A 40 -2.37 -8.97 6.71
C ASN A 40 -1.66 -7.65 6.41
N LEU A 41 -1.43 -7.34 5.13
CA LEU A 41 -0.82 -6.08 4.71
C LEU A 41 -1.71 -4.88 5.09
N ILE A 42 -3.02 -4.99 4.87
CA ILE A 42 -3.99 -3.95 5.25
C ILE A 42 -4.00 -3.73 6.78
N GLY A 43 -3.95 -4.81 7.57
CA GLY A 43 -3.81 -4.73 9.01
C GLY A 43 -2.55 -3.99 9.43
N PHE A 44 -1.40 -4.39 8.87
CA PHE A 44 -0.12 -3.75 9.13
C PHE A 44 -0.10 -2.26 8.76
N ILE A 45 -0.63 -1.89 7.59
CA ILE A 45 -0.74 -0.48 7.16
C ILE A 45 -1.55 0.33 8.16
N LYS A 46 -2.70 -0.18 8.62
CA LYS A 46 -3.54 0.50 9.60
C LYS A 46 -2.85 0.65 10.94
N GLU A 47 -2.08 -0.35 11.36
CA GLU A 47 -1.31 -0.26 12.60
C GLU A 47 -0.21 0.80 12.51
N CYS A 48 0.57 0.82 11.43
CA CYS A 48 1.59 1.86 11.20
C CYS A 48 0.97 3.26 11.06
N ALA A 49 -0.17 3.40 10.38
CA ALA A 49 -0.87 4.67 10.25
C ALA A 49 -1.37 5.24 11.60
N ASN A 50 -1.53 4.37 12.61
CA ASN A 50 -1.92 4.75 13.97
C ASN A 50 -0.74 4.80 14.95
N SER A 51 0.50 4.62 14.48
CA SER A 51 1.72 4.76 15.29
C SER A 51 2.49 6.03 14.92
N ASP A 52 3.64 6.25 15.56
CA ASP A 52 4.53 7.38 15.29
C ASP A 52 5.35 7.22 13.99
N ILE A 53 5.14 6.15 13.22
CA ILE A 53 5.86 5.89 11.97
C ILE A 53 5.19 6.66 10.83
N ASP A 54 5.94 7.51 10.13
CA ASP A 54 5.43 8.20 8.96
C ASP A 54 5.17 7.19 7.82
N THR A 55 3.90 6.91 7.57
CA THR A 55 3.47 5.78 6.74
C THR A 55 2.99 6.27 5.39
N TYR A 56 3.66 5.80 4.33
CA TYR A 56 3.32 6.06 2.93
C TYR A 56 2.82 4.81 2.25
N VAL A 57 1.82 4.97 1.39
CA VAL A 57 1.38 3.90 0.48
C VAL A 57 1.51 4.35 -0.95
N SER A 58 1.87 3.42 -1.84
CA SER A 58 1.95 3.70 -3.27
C SER A 58 1.11 2.76 -4.12
N PHE A 59 0.62 3.32 -5.24
CA PHE A 59 -0.14 2.61 -6.26
C PHE A 59 0.47 2.84 -7.65
N ILE A 60 0.24 1.89 -8.55
CA ILE A 60 0.55 2.03 -9.97
C ILE A 60 -0.72 2.46 -10.70
N VAL A 61 -0.66 3.56 -11.44
CA VAL A 61 -1.74 4.05 -12.30
C VAL A 61 -1.43 3.74 -13.77
N GLY A 62 -2.48 3.60 -14.59
CA GLY A 62 -2.32 3.33 -16.02
C GLY A 62 -1.90 1.89 -16.38
N PHE A 63 -1.96 0.94 -15.44
CA PHE A 63 -1.69 -0.47 -15.74
C PHE A 63 -2.94 -1.18 -16.28
N GLU A 64 -2.88 -1.72 -17.50
CA GLU A 64 -4.04 -2.23 -18.24
C GLU A 64 -4.84 -3.33 -17.52
N ALA A 65 -4.20 -4.13 -16.66
CA ALA A 65 -4.85 -5.23 -15.96
C ALA A 65 -5.85 -4.76 -14.89
N VAL A 66 -5.74 -3.52 -14.41
CA VAL A 66 -6.60 -2.96 -13.36
C VAL A 66 -7.07 -1.58 -13.77
N LYS A 67 -8.38 -1.46 -14.01
CA LYS A 67 -9.03 -0.18 -14.36
C LYS A 67 -9.46 0.52 -13.08
N ARG A 68 -8.53 1.26 -12.48
CA ARG A 68 -8.78 2.14 -11.34
C ARG A 68 -8.38 3.57 -11.69
N THR A 69 -9.18 4.50 -11.23
CA THR A 69 -8.89 5.93 -11.26
C THR A 69 -7.94 6.31 -10.12
N GLU A 70 -7.24 7.42 -10.26
CA GLU A 70 -6.43 7.99 -9.18
C GLU A 70 -7.24 8.23 -7.90
N ASP A 71 -8.47 8.73 -8.06
CA ASP A 71 -9.37 9.00 -6.94
C ASP A 71 -9.77 7.74 -6.18
N GLU A 72 -10.01 6.62 -6.87
CA GLU A 72 -10.30 5.34 -6.21
C GLU A 72 -9.12 4.89 -5.33
N PHE A 73 -7.89 5.03 -5.80
CA PHE A 73 -6.71 4.72 -5.00
C PHE A 73 -6.56 5.65 -3.81
N ARG A 74 -6.80 6.96 -3.99
CA ARG A 74 -6.75 7.94 -2.91
C ARG A 74 -7.80 7.64 -1.85
N GLN A 75 -9.06 7.43 -2.25
CA GLN A 75 -10.14 7.10 -1.32
C GLN A 75 -9.86 5.82 -0.55
N PHE A 76 -9.30 4.80 -1.21
CA PHE A 76 -8.90 3.59 -0.52
C PHE A 76 -7.81 3.86 0.52
N ALA A 77 -6.73 4.56 0.17
CA ALA A 77 -5.67 4.87 1.13
C ALA A 77 -6.14 5.73 2.31
N LEU A 78 -6.98 6.73 2.05
CA LEU A 78 -7.60 7.54 3.10
C LEU A 78 -8.44 6.68 4.05
N SER A 79 -9.17 5.68 3.52
CA SER A 79 -9.94 4.74 4.35
C SER A 79 -9.08 3.84 5.25
N LEU A 80 -7.78 3.73 4.97
CA LEU A 80 -6.80 3.03 5.80
C LEU A 80 -6.17 3.92 6.87
N GLY A 81 -6.49 5.21 6.91
CA GLY A 81 -5.90 6.19 7.83
C GLY A 81 -4.63 6.88 7.29
N ILE A 82 -4.28 6.68 6.02
CA ILE A 82 -3.13 7.34 5.41
C ILE A 82 -3.45 8.82 5.14
N LYS A 83 -2.51 9.70 5.46
CA LYS A 83 -2.61 11.14 5.18
C LYS A 83 -2.56 11.39 3.68
N GLN A 84 -3.28 12.40 3.19
CA GLN A 84 -3.32 12.76 1.76
C GLN A 84 -1.92 12.93 1.15
N ASP A 85 -1.01 13.59 1.87
CA ASP A 85 0.36 13.89 1.41
C ASP A 85 1.25 12.64 1.38
N ASN A 86 0.83 11.56 2.03
CA ASN A 86 1.56 10.30 2.09
C ASN A 86 1.08 9.27 1.04
N ILE A 87 0.19 9.68 0.13
CA ILE A 87 -0.33 8.84 -0.95
C ILE A 87 0.48 9.09 -2.22
N ILE A 88 1.17 8.05 -2.70
CA ILE A 88 2.05 8.14 -3.86
C ILE A 88 1.39 7.42 -5.05
N LEU A 89 1.09 8.15 -6.12
CA LEU A 89 0.65 7.57 -7.38
C LEU A 89 1.83 7.55 -8.36
N ARG A 90 2.06 6.41 -9.01
CA ARG A 90 3.18 6.19 -9.93
C ARG A 90 2.65 5.70 -11.26
N ASP A 91 3.07 6.32 -12.36
CA ASP A 91 2.71 5.83 -13.68
C ASP A 91 3.35 4.45 -13.94
N TYR A 92 2.58 3.57 -14.57
CA TYR A 92 3.11 2.32 -15.08
C TYR A 92 4.12 2.61 -16.19
N ILE A 93 5.35 2.12 -16.00
CA ILE A 93 6.38 2.14 -17.02
C ILE A 93 6.52 0.72 -17.55
N ARG A 94 6.27 0.54 -18.85
CA ARG A 94 6.52 -0.75 -19.52
C ARG A 94 8.03 -1.04 -19.46
N PRO A 95 8.45 -2.22 -18.98
CA PRO A 95 9.85 -2.61 -19.04
C PRO A 95 10.37 -2.51 -20.48
N ILE A 96 11.59 -2.02 -20.63
CA ILE A 96 12.29 -2.06 -21.92
C ILE A 96 12.70 -3.52 -22.15
N ASP A 97 12.25 -4.08 -23.27
CA ASP A 97 12.60 -5.44 -23.72
C ASP A 97 14.10 -5.59 -24.01
#